data_AF-V9FA48-F1
#
_entry.id   AF-V9FA48-F1
#
_cell.length_a   1.000
_cell.length_b   1.000
_cell.length_c   1.000
_cell.angle_alpha   90.00
_cell.angle_beta   90.00
_cell.angle_gamma   90.00
#
_symmetry.space_group_name_H-M   'P 1'
#
loop_
_entity.id
_entity.type
_entity.pdbx_description
1 polymer ?
#
loop_
_entity_poly.entity_id
_entity_poly.type
_entity_poly.pdbx_seq_one_letter_code
_entity_poly.pdbx_strand_id
1 'polypeptide(L)'
;MGCASSREASAAGPYKKMKGFQPIPDRYETIEEVQSDLRKAGLESSNLILGIDFTESNTWTGKKSFGGRCLHCIDPTGAIQNPYQSVISAIGRTLEAFDDDNIIPAFGFGDSTTLGQRCFPFAQGRGCQGFDEVLKRYNEITPHIKLYGPTSFAPVIHEAIKAVKQDPGYHILVIIADGQVNEPTATRNAIVEASKYPISIVMIGVGDGPWEMMEEFDDQLPARRFDNFQFVEYNKVLKRNMKNPEAGFAMQALMEIPEQYQTIRKLGLLQY
;
A
#
# COMPACT_ATOMS: atom_id res chain seq x y z
N MET A 1 -13.76 -57.29 0.42
CA MET A 1 -14.13 -56.81 1.78
C MET A 1 -12.86 -56.88 2.63
N GLY A 2 -12.29 -55.86 3.23
CA GLY A 2 -12.66 -54.47 3.46
C GLY A 2 -11.43 -53.77 4.08
N CYS A 3 -11.38 -52.45 3.92
CA CYS A 3 -10.27 -51.54 4.20
C CYS A 3 -9.70 -51.58 5.63
N ALA A 4 -8.39 -51.35 5.76
CA ALA A 4 -7.78 -50.73 6.94
C ALA A 4 -6.94 -49.53 6.47
N SER A 5 -7.42 -48.33 6.83
CA SER A 5 -6.81 -47.04 6.53
C SER A 5 -5.76 -46.73 7.60
N SER A 6 -4.49 -46.56 7.22
CA SER A 6 -3.48 -45.89 8.05
C SER A 6 -3.35 -44.44 7.59
N ARG A 7 -3.83 -43.52 8.42
CA ARG A 7 -3.66 -42.06 8.27
C ARG A 7 -2.22 -41.69 8.64
N GLU A 8 -1.46 -41.16 7.69
CA GLU A 8 -0.25 -40.39 8.00
C GLU A 8 -0.67 -38.98 8.43
N ALA A 9 -0.56 -38.70 9.72
CA ALA A 9 -0.68 -37.36 10.27
C ALA A 9 0.68 -36.67 10.14
N SER A 10 0.79 -35.66 9.28
CA SER A 10 1.95 -34.77 9.24
C SER A 10 1.95 -33.89 10.50
N ALA A 11 2.81 -34.23 11.46
CA ALA A 11 3.05 -33.41 12.64
C ALA A 11 3.83 -32.15 12.24
N ALA A 12 3.12 -31.05 11.98
CA ALA A 12 3.71 -29.72 11.98
C ALA A 12 4.03 -29.34 13.43
N GLY A 13 5.33 -29.36 13.79
CA GLY A 13 5.79 -28.90 15.09
C GLY A 13 5.50 -27.41 15.33
N PRO A 14 5.33 -26.96 16.58
CA PRO A 14 5.02 -25.58 16.88
C PRO A 14 6.20 -24.67 16.48
N TYR A 15 5.94 -23.71 15.59
CA TYR A 15 6.87 -22.65 15.24
C TYR A 15 7.26 -21.88 16.52
N LYS A 16 8.56 -21.90 16.84
CA LYS A 16 9.14 -21.22 18.00
C LYS A 16 9.05 -19.70 17.75
N LYS A 17 8.15 -18.98 18.43
CA LYS A 17 8.09 -17.51 18.41
C LYS A 17 9.47 -16.93 18.77
N MET A 18 10.16 -16.32 17.81
CA MET A 18 11.31 -15.48 18.14
C MET A 18 10.82 -14.27 18.94
N LYS A 19 11.53 -13.89 20.01
CA LYS A 19 11.30 -12.62 20.70
C LYS A 19 11.69 -11.50 19.74
N GLY A 20 10.74 -10.73 19.20
CA GLY A 20 11.10 -9.60 18.32
C GLY A 20 10.01 -8.87 17.53
N PHE A 21 8.73 -9.20 17.63
CA PHE A 21 7.66 -8.49 16.93
C PHE A 21 6.64 -7.91 17.93
N GLN A 22 6.33 -6.62 17.80
CA GLN A 22 5.26 -5.92 18.51
C GLN A 22 4.58 -4.99 17.49
N PRO A 23 3.24 -5.10 17.30
CA PRO A 23 2.51 -4.20 16.40
C PRO A 23 2.42 -2.78 16.99
N ILE A 24 2.26 -1.78 16.13
CA ILE A 24 2.17 -0.38 16.53
C ILE A 24 0.69 -0.04 16.85
N PRO A 25 0.35 0.47 18.04
CA PRO A 25 -1.03 0.83 18.37
C PRO A 25 -1.44 2.19 17.79
N ASP A 26 -2.73 2.35 17.46
CA ASP A 26 -3.34 3.63 17.08
C ASP A 26 -3.20 4.69 18.20
N ARG A 27 -2.64 5.88 17.89
CA ARG A 27 -2.34 6.93 18.88
C ARG A 27 -2.78 8.36 18.52
N TYR A 28 -3.18 8.63 17.28
CA TYR A 28 -3.41 9.99 16.78
C TYR A 28 -4.89 10.29 16.52
N GLU A 29 -5.30 11.54 16.79
CA GLU A 29 -6.68 12.01 16.54
C GLU A 29 -6.76 13.07 15.42
N THR A 30 -5.64 13.70 15.05
CA THR A 30 -5.56 14.71 13.98
C THR A 30 -4.35 14.53 13.07
N ILE A 31 -4.42 15.06 11.84
CA ILE A 31 -3.27 15.05 10.92
C ILE A 31 -2.12 15.88 11.51
N GLU A 32 -2.42 17.03 12.08
CA GLU A 32 -1.45 17.99 12.63
C GLU A 32 -0.60 17.35 13.73
N GLU A 33 -1.19 16.50 14.57
CA GLU A 33 -0.46 15.71 15.57
C GLU A 33 0.53 14.75 14.91
N VAL A 34 0.10 14.03 13.86
CA VAL A 34 0.98 13.13 13.12
C VAL A 34 2.12 13.91 12.47
N GLN A 35 1.84 15.04 11.80
CA GLN A 35 2.89 15.87 11.19
C GLN A 35 3.86 16.42 12.24
N SER A 36 3.34 16.83 13.40
CA SER A 36 4.13 17.36 14.51
C SER A 36 5.07 16.28 15.06
N ASP A 37 4.57 15.07 15.28
CA ASP A 37 5.38 13.97 15.79
C ASP A 37 6.39 13.44 14.77
N LEU A 38 6.06 13.44 13.47
CA LEU A 38 7.03 13.17 12.40
C LEU A 38 8.18 14.18 12.43
N ARG A 39 7.87 15.47 12.49
CA ARG A 39 8.90 16.52 12.61
C ARG A 39 9.73 16.38 13.87
N LYS A 40 9.11 16.11 15.04
CA LYS A 40 9.84 15.86 16.30
C LYS A 40 10.71 14.60 16.24
N ALA A 41 10.28 13.58 15.52
CA ALA A 41 11.06 12.37 15.29
C ALA A 41 12.26 12.62 14.36
N GLY A 42 12.38 13.83 13.79
CA GLY A 42 13.43 14.23 12.87
C GLY A 42 13.16 13.76 11.44
N LEU A 43 11.90 13.53 11.07
CA LEU A 43 11.53 13.40 9.67
C LEU A 43 11.43 14.82 9.11
N GLU A 44 12.53 15.28 8.52
CA GLU A 44 12.57 16.55 7.80
C GLU A 44 12.03 16.39 6.38
N SER A 45 12.11 15.16 5.85
CA SER A 45 12.12 14.93 4.42
C SER A 45 11.80 13.45 4.11
N SER A 46 10.96 13.16 3.11
CA SER A 46 10.63 11.79 2.67
C SER A 46 10.38 11.72 1.17
N ASN A 47 10.52 10.53 0.59
CA ASN A 47 10.21 10.27 -0.81
C ASN A 47 8.96 9.38 -0.93
N LEU A 48 7.96 9.83 -1.70
CA LEU A 48 6.73 9.07 -1.93
C LEU A 48 6.81 8.22 -3.19
N ILE A 49 6.31 6.99 -3.12
CA ILE A 49 6.14 6.09 -4.27
C ILE A 49 4.71 5.60 -4.29
N LEU A 50 4.08 5.54 -5.46
CA LEU A 50 2.70 5.08 -5.61
C LEU A 50 2.59 3.82 -6.48
N GLY A 51 1.90 2.81 -5.98
CA GLY A 51 1.51 1.60 -6.69
C GLY A 51 0.00 1.52 -6.87
N ILE A 52 -0.46 1.38 -8.12
CA ILE A 52 -1.86 1.23 -8.47
C ILE A 52 -2.11 -0.17 -9.04
N ASP A 53 -2.98 -0.90 -8.38
CA ASP A 53 -3.50 -2.18 -8.85
C ASP A 53 -4.38 -1.98 -10.09
N PHE A 54 -4.11 -2.74 -11.16
CA PHE A 54 -4.91 -2.81 -12.39
C PHE A 54 -5.35 -4.26 -12.70
N THR A 55 -5.65 -5.03 -11.67
CA THR A 55 -6.14 -6.41 -11.80
C THR A 55 -7.63 -6.46 -12.13
N GLU A 56 -8.06 -7.58 -12.72
CA GLU A 56 -9.41 -7.82 -13.21
C GLU A 56 -10.45 -7.83 -12.08
N SER A 57 -10.04 -8.10 -10.84
CA SER A 57 -10.93 -8.09 -9.68
C SER A 57 -11.64 -6.78 -9.45
N ASN A 58 -10.99 -5.67 -9.84
CA ASN A 58 -11.58 -4.33 -9.85
C ASN A 58 -12.88 -4.23 -10.66
N THR A 59 -13.18 -5.18 -11.55
CA THR A 59 -14.45 -5.21 -12.31
C THR A 59 -15.65 -5.69 -11.48
N TRP A 60 -15.43 -6.44 -10.39
CA TRP A 60 -16.51 -6.98 -9.55
C TRP A 60 -16.44 -6.56 -8.08
N THR A 61 -15.30 -6.08 -7.58
CA THR A 61 -15.13 -5.63 -6.18
C THR A 61 -15.71 -4.24 -5.91
N GLY A 62 -16.34 -3.61 -6.89
CA GLY A 62 -17.18 -2.41 -6.71
C GLY A 62 -18.68 -2.70 -6.54
N LYS A 63 -19.07 -3.96 -6.35
CA LYS A 63 -20.48 -4.38 -6.32
C LYS A 63 -21.31 -3.67 -5.26
N LYS A 64 -20.80 -3.57 -4.03
CA LYS A 64 -21.47 -2.91 -2.90
C LYS A 64 -20.99 -1.47 -2.73
N SER A 65 -19.68 -1.26 -2.82
CA SER A 65 -19.03 0.02 -2.52
C SER A 65 -19.12 1.06 -3.63
N PHE A 66 -19.27 0.63 -4.89
CA PHE A 66 -19.28 1.54 -6.04
C PHE A 66 -20.48 1.34 -6.98
N GLY A 67 -21.58 0.80 -6.43
CA GLY A 67 -22.86 0.67 -7.13
C GLY A 67 -22.83 -0.30 -8.31
N GLY A 68 -22.03 -1.37 -8.21
CA GLY A 68 -21.92 -2.36 -9.30
C GLY A 68 -20.95 -1.98 -10.41
N ARG A 69 -20.29 -0.82 -10.32
CA ARG A 69 -19.33 -0.37 -11.33
C ARG A 69 -17.94 -0.89 -11.05
N CYS A 70 -17.12 -0.98 -12.10
CA CYS A 70 -15.69 -1.21 -11.97
C CYS A 70 -15.04 -0.09 -11.15
N LEU A 71 -14.13 -0.45 -10.24
CA LEU A 71 -13.41 0.50 -9.38
C LEU A 71 -12.50 1.46 -10.15
N HIS A 72 -12.17 1.14 -11.41
CA HIS A 72 -11.42 2.02 -12.33
C HIS A 72 -12.31 2.79 -13.31
N CYS A 73 -13.64 2.72 -13.19
CA CYS A 73 -14.53 3.41 -14.13
C CYS A 73 -14.28 4.93 -14.10
N ILE A 74 -13.84 5.50 -15.23
CA ILE A 74 -13.65 6.95 -15.37
C ILE A 74 -14.96 7.55 -15.85
N ASP A 75 -15.53 8.46 -15.06
CA ASP A 75 -16.69 9.25 -15.47
C ASP A 75 -16.24 10.32 -16.47
N PRO A 76 -16.70 10.28 -17.74
CA PRO A 76 -16.32 11.28 -18.75
C PRO A 76 -16.79 12.70 -18.42
N THR A 77 -17.79 12.84 -17.53
CA THR A 77 -18.27 14.16 -17.08
C THR A 77 -17.45 14.72 -15.92
N GLY A 78 -16.64 13.89 -15.25
CA GLY A 78 -15.93 14.23 -14.03
C GLY A 78 -16.82 14.43 -12.80
N ALA A 79 -18.12 14.15 -12.89
CA ALA A 79 -19.05 14.33 -11.78
C ALA A 79 -18.84 13.30 -10.66
N ILE A 80 -18.40 12.09 -11.01
CA ILE A 80 -18.16 11.01 -10.07
C ILE A 80 -16.70 10.56 -10.17
N GLN A 81 -15.97 10.71 -9.06
CA GLN A 81 -14.67 10.06 -8.91
C GLN A 81 -14.85 8.59 -8.53
N ASN A 82 -14.03 7.73 -9.11
CA ASN A 82 -13.89 6.36 -8.64
C ASN A 82 -12.98 6.28 -7.40
N PRO A 83 -13.02 5.17 -6.64
CA PRO A 83 -12.28 5.07 -5.38
C PRO A 83 -10.77 5.33 -5.51
N TYR A 84 -10.12 4.89 -6.59
CA TYR A 84 -8.71 5.20 -6.83
C TYR A 84 -8.48 6.70 -7.02
N GLN A 85 -9.28 7.40 -7.82
CA GLN A 85 -9.17 8.86 -7.98
C GLN A 85 -9.34 9.60 -6.65
N SER A 86 -10.31 9.17 -5.84
CA SER A 86 -10.57 9.77 -4.53
C SER A 86 -9.42 9.52 -3.56
N VAL A 87 -8.84 8.32 -3.54
CA VAL A 87 -7.67 8.03 -2.71
C VAL A 87 -6.44 8.82 -3.18
N ILE A 88 -6.12 8.84 -4.48
CA ILE A 88 -5.00 9.64 -5.03
C ILE A 88 -5.14 11.11 -4.63
N SER A 89 -6.35 11.66 -4.76
CA SER A 89 -6.64 13.05 -4.38
C SER A 89 -6.48 13.30 -2.88
N ALA A 90 -6.94 12.36 -2.05
CA ALA A 90 -6.87 12.48 -0.59
C ALA A 90 -5.44 12.36 -0.08
N ILE A 91 -4.65 11.43 -0.60
CA ILE A 91 -3.22 11.29 -0.28
C ILE A 91 -2.48 12.56 -0.69
N GLY A 92 -2.73 13.11 -1.89
CA GLY A 92 -2.06 14.33 -2.33
C GLY A 92 -2.24 15.49 -1.38
N ARG A 93 -3.46 15.69 -0.88
CA ARG A 93 -3.71 16.75 0.11
C ARG A 93 -2.98 16.57 1.45
N THR A 94 -2.54 15.36 1.79
CA THR A 94 -2.05 15.05 3.14
C THR A 94 -0.60 14.62 3.21
N LEU A 95 -0.11 13.88 2.22
CA LEU A 95 1.27 13.40 2.15
C LEU A 95 2.20 14.29 1.35
N GLU A 96 1.69 15.10 0.41
CA GLU A 96 2.54 15.99 -0.43
C GLU A 96 3.36 16.98 0.41
N ALA A 97 2.87 17.37 1.59
CA ALA A 97 3.60 18.23 2.51
C ALA A 97 4.86 17.60 3.14
N PHE A 98 5.07 16.29 2.93
CA PHE A 98 6.23 15.53 3.42
C PHE A 98 7.14 15.04 2.29
N ASP A 99 6.80 15.33 1.04
CA ASP A 99 7.61 14.94 -0.12
C ASP A 99 8.64 16.03 -0.44
N ASP A 100 9.89 15.63 -0.67
CA ASP A 100 11.02 16.56 -0.73
C ASP A 100 11.13 17.32 -2.04
N ASP A 101 10.93 16.63 -3.14
CA ASP A 101 11.14 17.15 -4.49
C ASP A 101 9.82 17.30 -5.28
N ASN A 102 8.71 16.91 -4.66
CA ASN A 102 7.38 16.82 -5.26
C ASN A 102 7.39 15.94 -6.52
N ILE A 103 8.20 14.88 -6.54
CA ILE A 103 8.24 13.89 -7.62
C ILE A 103 7.81 12.55 -7.10
N ILE A 104 6.78 12.04 -7.73
CA ILE A 104 6.13 10.81 -7.30
C ILE A 104 6.32 9.77 -8.40
N PRO A 105 7.27 8.83 -8.24
CA PRO A 105 7.28 7.60 -9.01
C PRO A 105 5.95 6.86 -8.82
N ALA A 106 5.11 6.86 -9.86
CA ALA A 106 3.83 6.18 -9.87
C ALA A 106 3.85 5.01 -10.86
N PHE A 107 3.40 3.85 -10.39
CA PHE A 107 3.46 2.59 -11.10
C PHE A 107 2.09 1.92 -11.13
N GLY A 108 1.76 1.28 -12.25
CA GLY A 108 0.67 0.31 -12.35
C GLY A 108 1.19 -1.13 -12.39
N PHE A 109 0.40 -2.07 -11.89
CA PHE A 109 0.72 -3.51 -11.91
C PHE A 109 -0.54 -4.38 -12.06
N GLY A 110 -0.38 -5.63 -12.49
CA GLY A 110 -1.47 -6.61 -12.58
C GLY A 110 -2.34 -6.51 -13.85
N ASP A 111 -1.98 -5.63 -14.78
CA ASP A 111 -2.61 -5.59 -16.10
C ASP A 111 -2.11 -6.74 -16.99
N SER A 112 -2.72 -6.91 -18.16
CA SER A 112 -2.37 -7.98 -19.10
C SER A 112 -0.93 -7.94 -19.61
N THR A 113 -0.23 -6.79 -19.52
CA THR A 113 1.16 -6.66 -19.95
C THR A 113 2.16 -6.93 -18.82
N THR A 114 1.79 -6.68 -17.57
CA THR A 114 2.70 -6.84 -16.42
C THR A 114 2.48 -8.11 -15.62
N LEU A 115 1.26 -8.65 -15.61
CA LEU A 115 0.89 -9.81 -14.80
C LEU A 115 1.28 -9.58 -13.33
N GLY A 116 1.68 -10.63 -12.61
CA GLY A 116 2.24 -10.52 -11.26
C GLY A 116 3.76 -10.29 -11.20
N GLN A 117 4.42 -9.92 -12.32
CA GLN A 117 5.88 -10.03 -12.44
C GLN A 117 6.63 -8.69 -12.50
N ARG A 118 5.99 -7.63 -12.97
CA ARG A 118 6.62 -6.32 -13.19
C ARG A 118 5.63 -5.18 -12.96
N CYS A 119 6.12 -3.95 -13.07
CA CYS A 119 5.29 -2.74 -13.07
C CYS A 119 5.46 -1.98 -14.40
N PHE A 120 4.52 -1.10 -14.71
CA PHE A 120 4.68 -0.07 -15.74
C PHE A 120 4.61 1.33 -15.10
N PRO A 121 5.47 2.28 -15.50
CA PRO A 121 5.45 3.62 -14.93
C PRO A 121 4.38 4.49 -15.58
N PHE A 122 3.78 5.42 -14.81
CA PHE A 122 2.79 6.38 -15.32
C PHE A 122 3.43 7.49 -16.17
N ALA A 123 4.67 7.86 -15.84
CA ALA A 123 5.47 8.85 -16.54
C ALA A 123 6.83 8.25 -16.92
N GLN A 124 7.42 8.76 -18.01
CA GLN A 124 8.79 8.39 -18.39
C GLN A 124 9.78 9.19 -17.53
N GLY A 125 10.95 8.59 -17.24
CA GLY A 125 11.99 9.27 -16.46
C GLY A 125 11.77 9.19 -14.95
N ARG A 126 11.84 10.33 -14.25
CA ARG A 126 11.94 10.39 -12.77
C ARG A 126 10.64 10.17 -12.00
N GLY A 127 9.47 10.35 -12.63
CA GLY A 127 8.17 10.26 -11.96
C GLY A 127 7.24 11.39 -12.39
N CYS A 128 6.08 11.48 -11.75
CA CYS A 128 5.09 12.54 -11.93
C CYS A 128 5.44 13.75 -11.04
N GLN A 129 5.20 14.98 -11.51
CA GLN A 129 5.29 16.20 -10.72
C GLN A 129 4.03 16.35 -9.85
N GLY A 130 4.12 15.86 -8.61
CA GLY A 130 3.04 15.88 -7.63
C GLY A 130 1.83 15.02 -7.96
N PHE A 131 0.89 14.97 -7.01
CA PHE A 131 -0.29 14.10 -7.12
C PHE A 131 -1.28 14.56 -8.19
N ASP A 132 -1.26 15.85 -8.56
CA ASP A 132 -2.06 16.36 -9.67
C ASP A 132 -1.65 15.72 -11.01
N GLU A 133 -0.34 15.58 -11.26
CA GLU A 133 0.13 14.87 -12.45
C GLU A 133 -0.16 13.37 -12.35
N VAL A 134 0.00 12.76 -11.17
CA VAL A 134 -0.38 11.35 -10.96
C VAL A 134 -1.86 11.12 -11.33
N LEU A 135 -2.78 11.96 -10.83
CA LEU A 135 -4.20 11.85 -11.11
C LEU A 135 -4.52 12.08 -12.58
N LYS A 136 -3.87 13.06 -13.21
CA LYS A 136 -4.00 13.32 -14.65
C LYS A 136 -3.56 12.09 -15.46
N ARG A 137 -2.37 11.55 -15.18
CA ARG A 137 -1.83 10.37 -15.87
C ARG A 137 -2.70 9.14 -15.64
N TYR A 138 -3.19 8.94 -14.41
CA TYR A 138 -4.17 7.90 -14.10
C TYR A 138 -5.40 7.98 -15.01
N ASN A 139 -6.02 9.16 -15.14
CA ASN A 139 -7.21 9.37 -15.98
C ASN A 139 -6.93 9.12 -17.47
N GLU A 140 -5.73 9.46 -17.95
CA GLU A 140 -5.32 9.27 -19.35
C GLU A 140 -5.06 7.80 -19.70
N ILE A 141 -4.39 7.05 -18.82
CA ILE A 141 -3.97 5.67 -19.14
C ILE A 141 -5.03 4.62 -18.82
N THR A 142 -5.82 4.84 -17.76
CA THR A 142 -6.78 3.85 -17.24
C THR A 142 -7.76 3.33 -18.30
N PRO A 143 -8.36 4.18 -19.17
CA PRO A 143 -9.27 3.71 -20.22
C PRO A 143 -8.63 2.76 -21.26
N HIS A 144 -7.30 2.73 -21.34
CA HIS A 144 -6.54 1.93 -22.30
C HIS A 144 -5.90 0.69 -21.68
N ILE A 145 -6.00 0.51 -20.37
CA ILE A 145 -5.43 -0.63 -19.66
C ILE A 145 -6.41 -1.80 -19.71
N LYS A 146 -5.88 -2.97 -20.10
CA LYS A 146 -6.62 -4.23 -20.02
C LYS A 146 -6.31 -4.90 -18.67
N LEU A 147 -7.28 -4.83 -17.76
CA LEU A 147 -7.21 -5.45 -16.44
C LEU A 147 -7.01 -6.97 -16.55
N TYR A 148 -6.16 -7.55 -15.69
CA TYR A 148 -5.85 -8.97 -15.74
C TYR A 148 -5.41 -9.52 -14.36
N GLY A 149 -4.35 -10.31 -14.29
CA GLY A 149 -3.78 -10.82 -13.06
C GLY A 149 -2.58 -11.72 -13.34
N PRO A 150 -2.06 -12.46 -12.34
CA PRO A 150 -2.49 -12.48 -10.95
C PRO A 150 -2.13 -11.20 -10.18
N THR A 151 -2.75 -10.99 -9.04
CA THR A 151 -2.43 -9.89 -8.12
C THR A 151 -1.26 -10.27 -7.21
N SER A 152 -0.18 -9.50 -7.32
CA SER A 152 1.03 -9.60 -6.49
C SER A 152 1.58 -8.21 -6.23
N PHE A 153 1.90 -7.88 -4.97
CA PHE A 153 2.52 -6.60 -4.62
C PHE A 153 4.04 -6.67 -4.68
N ALA A 154 4.61 -7.86 -4.86
CA ALA A 154 6.05 -8.05 -4.92
C ALA A 154 6.74 -7.15 -5.98
N PRO A 155 6.20 -6.99 -7.21
CA PRO A 155 6.85 -6.12 -8.20
C PRO A 155 6.98 -4.67 -7.76
N VAL A 156 5.92 -4.08 -7.20
CA VAL A 156 5.94 -2.67 -6.80
C VAL A 156 6.76 -2.44 -5.53
N ILE A 157 6.76 -3.40 -4.60
CA ILE A 157 7.65 -3.38 -3.44
C ILE A 157 9.12 -3.44 -3.88
N HIS A 158 9.45 -4.24 -4.90
CA HIS A 158 10.80 -4.29 -5.45
C HIS A 158 11.21 -2.99 -6.16
N GLU A 159 10.30 -2.30 -6.85
CA GLU A 159 10.58 -0.95 -7.39
C GLU A 159 10.86 0.06 -6.26
N ALA A 160 10.16 -0.02 -5.12
CA ALA A 160 10.47 0.83 -3.96
C ALA A 160 11.85 0.51 -3.35
N ILE A 161 12.21 -0.77 -3.24
CA ILE A 161 13.57 -1.17 -2.81
C ILE A 161 14.63 -0.66 -3.77
N LYS A 162 14.35 -0.69 -5.08
CA LYS A 162 15.26 -0.17 -6.10
C LYS A 162 15.39 1.35 -6.02
N ALA A 163 14.31 2.08 -5.76
CA ALA A 163 14.35 3.52 -5.55
C ALA A 163 15.25 3.89 -4.35
N VAL A 164 15.07 3.24 -3.20
CA VAL A 164 15.93 3.44 -2.01
C VAL A 164 17.42 3.15 -2.29
N LYS A 165 17.72 2.17 -3.15
CA LYS A 165 19.11 1.87 -3.52
C LYS A 165 19.72 2.95 -4.42
N GLN A 166 18.90 3.67 -5.18
CA GLN A 166 19.34 4.73 -6.09
C GLN A 166 19.43 6.08 -5.38
N ASP A 167 18.46 6.37 -4.54
CA ASP A 167 18.40 7.55 -3.69
C ASP A 167 18.29 7.10 -2.22
N PRO A 168 19.42 7.01 -1.49
CA PRO A 168 19.42 6.57 -0.10
C PRO A 168 18.69 7.59 0.79
N GLY A 169 17.42 7.32 1.08
CA GLY A 169 16.57 8.16 1.93
C GLY A 169 15.38 7.37 2.48
N TYR A 170 14.59 8.02 3.34
CA TYR A 170 13.35 7.41 3.83
C TYR A 170 12.27 7.45 2.74
N HIS A 171 11.70 6.29 2.44
CA HIS A 171 10.66 6.17 1.42
C HIS A 171 9.35 5.65 2.01
N ILE A 172 8.24 6.19 1.53
CA ILE A 172 6.89 5.68 1.82
C ILE A 172 6.32 5.16 0.51
N LEU A 173 6.14 3.84 0.43
CA LEU A 173 5.41 3.20 -0.66
C LEU A 173 3.93 3.13 -0.31
N VAL A 174 3.10 3.80 -1.09
CA VAL A 174 1.64 3.72 -0.99
C VAL A 174 1.11 2.79 -2.07
N ILE A 175 0.39 1.73 -1.69
CA ILE A 175 -0.23 0.78 -2.62
C ILE A 175 -1.74 0.95 -2.52
N ILE A 176 -2.42 1.23 -3.64
CA ILE A 176 -3.88 1.26 -3.71
C ILE A 176 -4.31 0.00 -4.45
N ALA A 177 -5.09 -0.87 -3.79
CA ALA A 177 -5.53 -2.13 -4.37
C ALA A 177 -6.87 -2.61 -3.79
N ASP A 178 -7.50 -3.59 -4.46
CA ASP A 178 -8.82 -4.09 -4.08
C ASP A 178 -8.83 -5.29 -3.12
N GLY A 179 -7.62 -5.70 -2.69
CA GLY A 179 -7.40 -6.72 -1.66
C GLY A 179 -7.34 -8.17 -2.18
N GLN A 180 -7.59 -8.41 -3.47
CA GLN A 180 -7.59 -9.76 -4.04
C GLN A 180 -6.18 -10.25 -4.38
N VAL A 181 -5.33 -10.55 -3.40
CA VAL A 181 -3.97 -11.05 -3.65
C VAL A 181 -3.99 -12.55 -4.01
N ASN A 182 -3.46 -12.89 -5.19
CA ASN A 182 -3.36 -14.29 -5.66
C ASN A 182 -2.01 -14.94 -5.31
N GLU A 183 -0.95 -14.14 -5.14
CA GLU A 183 0.40 -14.63 -4.82
C GLU A 183 0.86 -14.20 -3.41
N PRO A 184 0.21 -14.68 -2.34
CA PRO A 184 0.48 -14.21 -0.98
C PRO A 184 1.92 -14.48 -0.53
N THR A 185 2.54 -15.57 -0.98
CA THR A 185 3.93 -15.91 -0.65
C THR A 185 4.93 -14.92 -1.26
N ALA A 186 4.73 -14.51 -2.51
CA ALA A 186 5.61 -13.55 -3.17
C ALA A 186 5.52 -12.19 -2.49
N THR A 187 4.29 -11.71 -2.25
CA THR A 187 4.04 -10.47 -1.50
C THR A 187 4.66 -10.52 -0.10
N ARG A 188 4.43 -11.60 0.67
CA ARG A 188 5.03 -11.77 2.00
C ARG A 188 6.56 -11.67 1.97
N ASN A 189 7.19 -12.37 1.03
CA ASN A 189 8.65 -12.36 0.91
C ASN A 189 9.18 -10.97 0.56
N ALA A 190 8.48 -10.24 -0.32
CA ALA A 190 8.84 -8.87 -0.68
C ALA A 190 8.70 -7.90 0.51
N ILE A 191 7.63 -8.01 1.31
CA ILE A 191 7.46 -7.20 2.53
C ILE A 191 8.59 -7.48 3.53
N VAL A 192 8.91 -8.76 3.76
CA VAL A 192 10.03 -9.16 4.63
C VAL A 192 11.36 -8.63 4.12
N GLU A 193 11.59 -8.65 2.80
CA GLU A 193 12.78 -8.05 2.21
C GLU A 193 12.82 -6.52 2.39
N ALA A 194 11.69 -5.84 2.15
CA ALA A 194 11.57 -4.40 2.31
C ALA A 194 11.91 -3.93 3.74
N SER A 195 11.63 -4.74 4.76
CA SER A 195 11.99 -4.43 6.16
C SER A 195 13.51 -4.32 6.42
N LYS A 196 14.36 -4.64 5.43
CA LYS A 196 15.81 -4.43 5.48
C LYS A 196 16.25 -3.05 5.00
N TYR A 197 15.32 -2.23 4.51
CA TYR A 197 15.55 -0.92 3.93
C TYR A 197 14.72 0.15 4.70
N PRO A 198 15.05 1.44 4.60
CA PRO A 198 14.25 2.53 5.16
C PRO A 198 12.95 2.77 4.37
N ILE A 199 12.07 1.76 4.33
CA ILE A 199 10.80 1.77 3.61
C ILE A 199 9.66 1.50 4.57
N SER A 200 8.66 2.38 4.53
CA SER A 200 7.33 2.13 5.07
C SER A 200 6.36 1.83 3.92
N ILE A 201 5.50 0.83 4.10
CA ILE A 201 4.49 0.44 3.12
C ILE A 201 3.11 0.75 3.70
N VAL A 202 2.30 1.52 2.99
CA VAL A 202 0.90 1.80 3.34
C VAL A 202 0.02 1.22 2.24
N MET A 203 -0.70 0.16 2.54
CA MET A 203 -1.67 -0.44 1.62
C MET A 203 -3.07 0.09 1.92
N ILE A 204 -3.68 0.72 0.93
CA ILE A 204 -5.02 1.27 1.00
C ILE A 204 -5.97 0.37 0.22
N GLY A 205 -6.88 -0.27 0.96
CA GLY A 205 -7.93 -1.11 0.43
C GLY A 205 -9.09 -0.29 -0.12
N VAL A 206 -9.34 -0.41 -1.42
CA VAL A 206 -10.53 0.16 -2.09
C VAL A 206 -11.47 -0.94 -2.56
N GLY A 207 -12.78 -0.73 -2.42
CA GLY A 207 -13.76 -1.72 -2.87
C GLY A 207 -14.32 -2.59 -1.74
N ASP A 208 -14.77 -3.79 -2.11
CA ASP A 208 -15.57 -4.67 -1.25
C ASP A 208 -14.74 -5.67 -0.41
N GLY A 209 -13.43 -5.77 -0.64
CA GLY A 209 -12.58 -6.82 -0.07
C GLY A 209 -12.87 -8.21 -0.66
N PRO A 210 -12.68 -9.33 0.08
CA PRO A 210 -12.23 -9.46 1.48
C PRO A 210 -10.88 -8.81 1.83
N TRP A 211 -10.66 -8.57 3.13
CA TRP A 211 -9.49 -7.84 3.67
C TRP A 211 -8.65 -8.65 4.67
N GLU A 212 -9.06 -9.87 5.00
CA GLU A 212 -8.44 -10.72 6.03
C GLU A 212 -6.95 -10.99 5.77
N MET A 213 -6.57 -11.12 4.49
CA MET A 213 -5.16 -11.29 4.12
C MET A 213 -4.34 -10.01 4.32
N MET A 214 -4.95 -8.83 4.17
CA MET A 214 -4.26 -7.57 4.42
C MET A 214 -4.05 -7.38 5.92
N GLU A 215 -5.03 -7.75 6.74
CA GLU A 215 -4.91 -7.80 8.20
C GLU A 215 -3.81 -8.80 8.65
N GLU A 216 -3.61 -9.91 7.92
CA GLU A 216 -2.50 -10.84 8.17
C GLU A 216 -1.12 -10.21 7.83
N PHE A 217 -1.02 -9.43 6.76
CA PHE A 217 0.22 -8.74 6.40
C PHE A 217 0.58 -7.60 7.35
N ASP A 218 -0.43 -6.95 7.94
CA ASP A 218 -0.30 -5.95 8.99
C ASP A 218 0.37 -6.54 10.23
N ASP A 219 -0.23 -7.58 10.83
CA ASP A 219 0.13 -8.00 12.19
C ASP A 219 0.87 -9.34 12.29
N GLN A 220 0.94 -10.13 11.22
CA GLN A 220 1.28 -11.57 11.32
C GLN A 220 2.47 -12.00 10.47
N LEU A 221 3.45 -11.11 10.27
CA LEU A 221 4.70 -11.41 9.56
C LEU A 221 5.92 -11.32 10.52
N PRO A 222 6.21 -12.37 11.32
CA PRO A 222 7.26 -12.34 12.35
C PRO A 222 8.69 -12.34 11.78
N ALA A 223 8.86 -12.58 10.48
CA ALA A 223 10.17 -12.61 9.83
C ALA A 223 10.69 -11.21 9.46
N ARG A 224 9.85 -10.16 9.55
CA ARG A 224 10.25 -8.76 9.30
C ARG A 224 11.21 -8.27 10.39
N ARG A 225 12.10 -7.33 10.05
CA ARG A 225 13.00 -6.68 11.05
C ARG A 225 12.28 -5.70 11.97
N PHE A 226 11.22 -5.08 11.47
CA PHE A 226 10.30 -4.20 12.18
C PHE A 226 8.95 -4.24 11.46
N ASP A 227 7.91 -3.68 12.07
CA ASP A 227 6.63 -3.55 11.38
C ASP A 227 6.73 -2.46 10.31
N ASN A 228 6.63 -2.82 9.04
CA ASN A 228 6.87 -1.91 7.92
C ASN A 228 5.70 -1.87 6.93
N PHE A 229 4.54 -2.42 7.32
CA PHE A 229 3.36 -2.52 6.47
C PHE A 229 2.15 -2.13 7.30
N GLN A 230 1.41 -1.11 6.85
CA GLN A 230 0.14 -0.65 7.41
C GLN A 230 -0.99 -0.92 6.42
N PHE A 231 -2.10 -1.50 6.87
CA PHE A 231 -3.33 -1.62 6.08
C PHE A 231 -4.40 -0.58 6.46
N VAL A 232 -5.03 0.05 5.45
CA VAL A 232 -6.15 0.99 5.65
C VAL A 232 -7.31 0.68 4.71
N GLU A 233 -8.45 0.26 5.26
CA GLU A 233 -9.68 0.07 4.49
C GLU A 233 -10.39 1.41 4.23
N TYR A 234 -10.22 1.97 3.03
CA TYR A 234 -10.72 3.30 2.66
C TYR A 234 -12.23 3.45 2.90
N ASN A 235 -13.02 2.49 2.41
CA ASN A 235 -14.49 2.53 2.49
C ASN A 235 -15.02 2.49 3.93
N LYS A 236 -14.27 1.87 4.85
CA LYS A 236 -14.62 1.80 6.28
C LYS A 236 -14.28 3.11 6.99
N VAL A 237 -13.16 3.74 6.62
CA VAL A 237 -12.77 5.04 7.20
C VAL A 237 -13.75 6.15 6.80
N LEU A 238 -14.16 6.20 5.52
CA LEU A 238 -15.14 7.18 5.05
C LEU A 238 -16.47 7.12 5.84
N LYS A 239 -16.92 5.90 6.19
CA LYS A 239 -18.16 5.69 6.96
C LYS A 239 -18.05 6.11 8.42
N ARG A 240 -16.86 5.98 9.02
CA ARG A 240 -16.63 6.32 10.43
C ARG A 240 -16.49 7.83 10.64
N ASN A 241 -15.84 8.53 9.72
CA ASN A 241 -15.49 9.94 9.84
C ASN A 241 -16.33 10.86 8.94
N MET A 242 -17.66 10.77 9.02
CA MET A 242 -18.57 11.52 8.12
C MET A 242 -18.39 13.05 8.14
N LYS A 243 -17.89 13.63 9.24
CA LYS A 243 -17.67 15.09 9.34
C LYS A 243 -16.42 15.57 8.59
N ASN A 244 -15.38 14.75 8.56
CA ASN A 244 -14.15 15.04 7.82
C ASN A 244 -13.49 13.71 7.37
N PRO A 245 -14.05 13.08 6.33
CA PRO A 245 -13.67 11.72 5.96
C PRO A 245 -12.24 11.63 5.42
N GLU A 246 -11.78 12.70 4.75
CA GLU A 246 -10.43 12.78 4.19
C GLU A 246 -9.37 12.92 5.27
N ALA A 247 -9.61 13.79 6.26
CA ALA A 247 -8.68 13.93 7.38
C ALA A 247 -8.57 12.63 8.18
N GLY A 248 -9.71 11.98 8.42
CA GLY A 248 -9.74 10.68 9.07
C GLY A 248 -9.00 9.59 8.29
N PHE A 249 -9.10 9.61 6.96
CA PHE A 249 -8.36 8.70 6.09
C PHE A 249 -6.86 8.92 6.15
N ALA A 250 -6.40 10.15 5.98
CA ALA A 250 -4.98 10.47 6.01
C ALA A 250 -4.34 10.17 7.37
N MET A 251 -5.05 10.46 8.46
CA MET A 251 -4.60 10.11 9.81
C MET A 251 -4.40 8.61 9.95
N GLN A 252 -5.34 7.79 9.46
CA GLN A 252 -5.21 6.33 9.50
C GLN A 252 -4.06 5.83 8.60
N ALA A 253 -3.88 6.42 7.41
CA ALA A 253 -2.77 6.09 6.51
C ALA A 253 -1.39 6.43 7.10
N LEU A 254 -1.33 7.43 7.96
CA LEU A 254 -0.09 7.89 8.58
C LEU A 254 0.17 7.36 9.99
N MET A 255 -0.77 6.61 10.58
CA MET A 255 -0.79 6.29 12.01
C MET A 255 0.51 5.61 12.49
N GLU A 256 1.05 4.69 11.70
CA GLU A 256 2.26 3.96 12.05
C GLU A 256 3.57 4.63 11.61
N ILE A 257 3.49 5.53 10.62
CA ILE A 257 4.66 6.14 9.97
C ILE A 257 5.66 6.75 10.97
N PRO A 258 5.24 7.48 12.03
CA PRO A 258 6.18 8.00 13.04
C PRO A 258 6.97 6.91 13.77
N GLU A 259 6.31 5.83 14.20
CA GLU A 259 6.96 4.75 14.96
C GLU A 259 7.81 3.86 14.04
N GLN A 260 7.37 3.63 12.81
CA GLN A 260 8.16 2.97 11.77
C GLN A 260 9.45 3.75 11.47
N TYR A 261 9.35 5.07 11.26
CA TYR A 261 10.50 5.94 11.02
C TYR A 261 11.49 5.93 12.21
N GLN A 262 10.99 6.05 13.44
CA GLN A 262 11.85 5.95 14.62
C GLN A 262 12.55 4.59 14.73
N THR A 263 11.87 3.51 14.35
CA THR A 263 12.44 2.16 14.37
C THR A 263 13.52 1.99 13.31
N ILE A 264 13.27 2.49 12.09
CA ILE A 264 14.25 2.57 11.00
C ILE A 264 15.53 3.29 11.45
N ARG A 265 15.38 4.44 12.14
CA ARG A 265 16.52 5.18 12.74
C ARG A 265 17.28 4.34 13.77
N LYS A 266 16.57 3.72 14.71
CA LYS A 266 17.17 2.86 15.77
C LYS A 266 17.90 1.64 15.19
N LEU A 267 17.42 1.11 14.07
CA LEU A 267 18.04 -0.02 13.35
C LEU A 267 19.24 0.38 12.48
N GLY A 268 19.55 1.67 12.37
CA GLY A 268 20.65 2.18 11.55
C GLY A 268 20.44 1.97 10.05
N LEU A 269 19.19 1.97 9.59
CA LEU A 269 18.84 1.75 8.18
C LEU A 269 18.95 3.01 7.32
N LEU A 270 18.93 4.19 7.93
CA LEU A 270 19.18 5.47 7.26
C LEU A 270 20.68 5.75 7.24
N GLN A 271 21.20 6.01 6.04
CA GLN A 271 22.58 6.46 5.85
C GLN A 271 22.55 7.99 5.85
N TYR A 272 23.21 8.60 6.84
CA TYR A 272 23.39 10.05 6.93
C TYR A 272 24.74 10.45 6.31
#